data_AF-A0A6M3L0U6-F1
#
_entry.id   AF-A0A6M3L0U6-F1
#
_cell.length_a   1.000
_cell.length_b   1.000
_cell.length_c   1.000
_cell.angle_alpha   90.00
_cell.angle_beta   90.00
_cell.angle_gamma   90.00
#
_symmetry.space_group_name_H-M   'P 1'
#
loop_
_entity.id
_entity.type
_entity.pdbx_description
1 polymer ?
#
loop_
_entity_poly.entity_id
_entity_poly.type
_entity_poly.pdbx_seq_one_letter_code
_entity_poly.pdbx_strand_id
1 'polypeptide(L)' 'WQFGHGETKATCLWLKNLPKLVPTDIVEGREPRIHKMAPTVDRWKKRSKTFQGIADAMANQWG' A
#
# COMPACT_ATOMS: atom_id res chain seq x y z
N TRP A 1 4.38 -6.03 -1.17
CA TRP A 1 4.26 -7.45 -1.50
C TRP A 1 2.90 -8.02 -1.10
N GLN A 2 2.27 -7.58 0.00
CA GLN A 2 1.03 -8.17 0.57
C GLN A 2 -0.30 -7.92 -0.17
N PHE A 3 -0.31 -7.01 -1.15
CA PHE A 3 -1.53 -6.61 -1.87
C PHE A 3 -1.24 -6.43 -3.38
N GLY A 4 -0.58 -7.41 -4.00
CA GLY A 4 -0.32 -7.44 -5.45
C GLY A 4 0.75 -6.45 -5.96
N HIS A 5 1.43 -5.73 -5.07
CA HIS A 5 2.46 -4.75 -5.42
C HIS A 5 3.76 -5.09 -4.68
N GLY A 6 4.88 -5.29 -5.37
CA GLY A 6 6.19 -5.57 -4.72
C GLY A 6 6.75 -4.38 -3.92
N GLU A 7 6.28 -3.17 -4.23
CA GLU A 7 6.68 -1.97 -3.51
C GLU A 7 6.08 -1.93 -2.10
N THR A 8 6.88 -1.50 -1.12
CA THR A 8 6.39 -1.31 0.25
C THR A 8 6.21 0.16 0.60
N LYS A 9 5.00 0.49 1.05
CA LYS A 9 4.63 1.73 1.71
C LYS A 9 3.94 1.37 3.01
N ALA A 10 4.43 1.89 4.14
CA ALA A 10 3.73 1.73 5.41
C ALA A 10 2.42 2.54 5.34
N THR A 11 1.29 1.85 5.42
CA THR A 11 -0.03 2.46 5.51
C THR A 11 -0.55 2.22 6.91
N CYS A 12 -0.50 3.26 7.76
CA CYS A 12 -1.06 3.20 9.11
C CYS A 12 -2.55 3.53 9.04
N LEU A 13 -3.39 2.56 9.37
CA LEU A 13 -4.85 2.70 9.34
C LEU A 13 -5.36 2.83 10.77
N TRP A 14 -6.33 3.72 10.98
CA TRP A 14 -7.03 3.80 12.24
C TRP A 14 -8.16 2.78 12.27
N LEU A 15 -7.97 1.69 13.01
CA LEU A 15 -8.86 0.52 13.01
C LEU A 15 -9.84 0.51 14.21
N LYS A 16 -10.46 1.64 14.56
CA LYS A 16 -11.45 1.64 15.65
C LYS A 16 -12.68 0.84 15.21
N ASN A 17 -12.96 -0.26 15.90
CA ASN A 17 -14.04 -1.23 15.58
C ASN A 17 -13.89 -1.91 14.21
N LEU A 18 -12.69 -1.98 13.64
CA LEU A 18 -12.43 -2.64 12.36
C LEU A 18 -11.39 -3.77 12.54
N PRO A 19 -11.60 -4.94 11.91
CA PRO A 19 -10.59 -6.00 11.90
C PRO A 19 -9.35 -5.55 11.12
N LYS A 20 -8.19 -6.07 11.50
CA LYS A 20 -6.92 -5.83 10.77
C LYS A 20 -7.04 -6.30 9.32
N LEU A 21 -6.54 -5.50 8.40
CA LEU A 21 -6.56 -5.80 6.97
C LEU A 21 -5.71 -7.05 6.68
N VAL A 22 -6.31 -8.03 6.02
CA VAL A 22 -5.67 -9.31 5.67
C VAL A 22 -5.02 -9.19 4.28
N PRO A 23 -3.76 -9.64 4.12
CA PRO A 23 -3.12 -9.72 2.81
C PRO A 23 -3.94 -10.57 1.82
N THR A 24 -4.25 -10.02 0.65
CA THR A 24 -5.07 -10.70 -0.37
C THR A 24 -4.23 -11.31 -1.48
N ASP A 25 -3.10 -10.70 -1.82
CA ASP A 25 -2.25 -11.12 -2.93
C ASP A 25 -0.78 -10.89 -2.57
N ILE A 26 -0.06 -11.98 -2.34
CA ILE A 26 1.31 -11.99 -1.87
C ILE A 26 2.26 -12.18 -3.07
N VAL A 27 2.87 -11.09 -3.52
CA VAL A 27 3.84 -11.09 -4.62
C VAL A 27 5.29 -11.07 -4.11
N GLU A 28 6.22 -11.61 -4.89
CA GLU A 28 7.64 -11.57 -4.56
C GLU A 28 8.25 -10.16 -4.70
N GLY A 29 9.30 -9.90 -3.93
CA GLY A 29 10.00 -8.62 -3.92
C GLY A 29 9.43 -7.64 -2.88
N ARG A 30 10.28 -7.22 -1.93
CA ARG A 30 9.98 -6.19 -0.93
C ARG A 30 10.89 -5.00 -1.17
N GLU A 31 10.51 -4.12 -2.08
CA GLU A 31 11.33 -2.95 -2.41
C GLU A 31 10.76 -1.66 -1.81
N PRO A 32 11.52 -0.94 -0.96
CA PRO A 32 11.10 0.36 -0.44
C PRO A 32 11.32 1.48 -1.48
N ARG A 33 10.79 1.30 -2.70
CA ARG A 33 10.95 2.24 -3.84
C ARG A 33 10.52 3.66 -3.48
N ILE A 34 9.40 3.82 -2.77
CA ILE A 34 8.83 5.12 -2.37
C ILE A 34 9.78 5.90 -1.46
N HIS A 35 10.48 5.23 -0.54
CA HIS A 35 11.46 5.86 0.34
C HIS A 35 12.76 6.19 -0.39
N LYS A 36 13.20 5.32 -1.31
CA LYS A 36 14.42 5.49 -2.11
C LYS A 36 14.28 6.43 -3.31
N MET A 37 13.07 6.95 -3.58
CA MET A 37 12.82 7.79 -4.75
C MET A 37 13.53 9.15 -4.63
N ALA A 38 14.32 9.49 -5.66
CA ALA A 38 15.02 10.76 -5.78
C ALA A 38 14.06 11.97 -5.78
N PRO A 39 14.50 13.15 -5.31
CA PRO A 39 13.73 14.39 -5.40
C PRO A 39 13.40 14.71 -6.86
N THR A 40 12.10 14.75 -7.17
CA THR A 40 11.56 15.13 -8.49
C THR A 40 10.28 15.93 -8.26
N VAL A 41 9.89 16.77 -9.23
CA VAL A 41 8.69 17.62 -9.14
C VAL A 41 7.43 16.80 -8.84
N ASP A 42 7.35 15.57 -9.35
CA ASP A 42 6.19 14.67 -9.13
C ASP A 42 6.33 13.77 -7.89
N ARG A 43 7.42 13.86 -7.13
CA ARG A 43 7.69 12.94 -6.01
C ARG A 43 6.56 12.95 -4.99
N TRP A 44 6.05 14.13 -4.65
CA TRP A 44 4.94 14.28 -3.70
C TRP A 44 3.69 13.54 -4.21
N LYS A 45 3.35 13.67 -5.50
CA LYS A 45 2.21 13.01 -6.13
C LYS A 45 2.38 11.49 -6.15
N LYS A 46 3.58 11.01 -6.51
CA LYS A 46 3.92 9.57 -6.54
C LYS A 46 3.85 8.95 -5.14
N ARG A 47 4.30 9.66 -4.10
CA ARG A 47 4.23 9.21 -2.70
C ARG A 47 2.81 9.25 -2.12
N SER A 48 1.95 10.15 -2.57
CA SER A 48 0.57 10.24 -2.10
C SER A 48 -0.36 9.21 -2.75
N LYS A 49 0.05 8.57 -3.87
CA LYS A 49 -0.76 7.54 -4.53
C LYS A 49 -0.99 6.34 -3.60
N THR A 50 -2.23 5.87 -3.56
CA THR A 50 -2.63 4.60 -2.94
C THR A 50 -2.54 3.50 -3.99
N PHE A 51 -2.02 2.34 -3.61
CA PHE A 51 -1.92 1.19 -4.51
C PHE A 51 -3.29 0.54 -4.70
N GLN A 52 -3.56 0.05 -5.90
CA GLN A 52 -4.89 -0.50 -6.21
C GLN A 52 -5.18 -1.72 -5.34
N GLY A 53 -4.22 -2.64 -5.18
CA GLY A 53 -4.47 -3.88 -4.44
C GLY A 53 -4.78 -3.68 -2.95
N ILE A 54 -4.22 -2.64 -2.29
CA ILE A 54 -4.62 -2.35 -0.90
C ILE A 54 -6.04 -1.74 -0.85
N ALA A 55 -6.41 -0.93 -1.85
CA ALA A 55 -7.76 -0.40 -1.97
C ALA A 55 -8.79 -1.52 -2.22
N ASP A 56 -8.46 -2.48 -3.08
CA ASP A 56 -9.30 -3.66 -3.35
C ASP A 56 -9.43 -4.53 -2.10
N ALA A 57 -8.33 -4.74 -1.36
CA ALA A 57 -8.38 -5.47 -0.08
C ALA A 57 -9.27 -4.78 0.95
N MET A 58 -9.21 -3.44 1.05
CA MET A 58 -10.09 -2.67 1.92
C MET A 58 -11.55 -2.80 1.50
N ALA A 59 -11.85 -2.70 0.19
CA ALA A 59 -13.20 -2.84 -0.33
C ALA A 59 -13.76 -4.25 -0.10
N ASN A 60 -12.95 -5.29 -0.28
CA ASN A 60 -13.39 -6.67 -0.07
C ASN A 60 -13.60 -7.02 1.41
N GLN A 61 -12.81 -6.44 2.33
CA GLN A 61 -12.87 -6.80 3.76
C GLN A 61 -13.79 -5.90 4.58
N TRP A 62 -13.89 -4.61 4.25
CA TRP A 62 -14.65 -3.63 5.03
C TRP A 62 -15.86 -3.05 4.27
N GLY A 63 -16.00 -3.35 2.97
CA GLY A 63 -17.12 -2.91 2.13
C GLY A 63 -18.38 -3.75 2.30
#